data_AF-A0A7K3TDY5-F1
#
_entry.id   AF-A0A7K3TDY5-F1
#
_cell.length_a   1.000
_cell.length_b   1.000
_cell.length_c   1.000
_cell.angle_alpha   90.00
_cell.angle_beta   90.00
_cell.angle_gamma   90.00
#
_symmetry.space_group_name_H-M   'P 1'
#
loop_
_entity.id
_entity.type
_entity.pdbx_description
1 polymer ?
#
loop_
_entity_poly.entity_id
_entity_poly.type
_entity_poly.pdbx_seq_one_letter_code
_entity_poly.pdbx_strand_id
1 'polypeptide(L)'
;MKWQMARFLQSLHRRNGLRAMLLVIYAVVVYRFLISGMDPGVFIGMFRSSDSPFTPGLAYNMYALAYALFGMAIPLEQFSEWLAVPECMVYVRRGRGPGRFLAYLLMITVYCVVYTLIQAVAQRIMFPDEDPVAFAGSAVCAACVLLAAMLTANLGYLSGSRIAGYFVVVVLLGLLMSFSEPQQWLLAVGPLHVPNWMPAAILTILICAAANLIAFNRMQIL
;
A
#
# COMPACT_ATOMS: atom_id res chain seq x y z
N MET A 1 11.49 10.10 -21.68
CA MET A 1 11.55 8.93 -20.77
C MET A 1 12.90 8.77 -20.07
N LYS A 2 14.03 8.55 -20.77
CA LYS A 2 15.37 8.33 -20.15
C LYS A 2 15.77 9.37 -19.09
N TRP A 3 15.56 10.65 -19.37
CA TRP A 3 15.88 11.76 -18.44
C TRP A 3 14.98 11.86 -17.18
N GLN A 4 13.71 11.41 -17.28
CA GLN A 4 12.80 11.37 -16.13
C GLN A 4 13.14 10.22 -15.19
N MET A 5 13.59 9.09 -15.76
CA MET A 5 14.05 7.94 -15.01
C MET A 5 15.36 8.24 -14.26
N ALA A 6 16.31 8.94 -14.89
CA ALA A 6 17.55 9.36 -14.24
C ALA A 6 17.33 10.30 -13.04
N ARG A 7 16.38 11.27 -13.16
CA ARG A 7 15.99 12.14 -12.03
C ARG A 7 15.29 11.39 -10.90
N PHE A 8 14.45 10.40 -11.24
CA PHE A 8 13.84 9.52 -10.24
C PHE A 8 14.91 8.70 -9.50
N LEU A 9 15.91 8.18 -10.21
CA LEU A 9 17.04 7.45 -9.62
C LEU A 9 17.90 8.35 -8.72
N GLN A 10 18.13 9.60 -9.10
CA GLN A 10 18.85 10.56 -8.24
C GLN A 10 18.06 10.93 -6.98
N SER A 11 16.73 11.04 -7.06
CA SER A 11 15.92 11.26 -5.86
C SER A 11 15.87 10.03 -4.95
N LEU A 12 16.09 8.81 -5.48
CA LEU A 12 16.30 7.63 -4.63
C LEU A 12 17.50 7.85 -3.70
N HIS A 13 18.63 8.34 -4.24
CA HIS A 13 19.88 8.43 -3.50
C HIS A 13 19.84 9.38 -2.29
N ARG A 14 19.06 10.46 -2.38
CA ARG A 14 19.04 11.54 -1.39
C ARG A 14 18.46 11.14 -0.02
N ARG A 15 17.63 10.09 0.05
CA ARG A 15 16.98 9.63 1.30
C ARG A 15 17.32 8.18 1.66
N ASN A 16 18.37 7.60 1.06
CA ASN A 16 18.74 6.21 1.26
C ASN A 16 19.00 5.84 2.73
N GLY A 17 19.63 6.73 3.51
CA GLY A 17 19.89 6.47 4.94
C GLY A 17 18.61 6.24 5.75
N LEU A 18 17.60 7.10 5.56
CA LEU A 18 16.33 7.00 6.29
C LEU A 18 15.51 5.78 5.83
N ARG A 19 15.59 5.43 4.54
CA ARG A 19 15.00 4.20 4.00
C ARG A 19 15.64 2.95 4.56
N ALA A 20 16.96 2.93 4.67
CA ALA A 20 17.68 1.83 5.29
C ALA A 20 17.29 1.66 6.75
N MET A 21 17.18 2.76 7.52
CA MET A 21 16.68 2.70 8.90
C MET A 21 15.27 2.12 8.99
N LEU A 22 14.34 2.60 8.16
CA LEU A 22 12.97 2.06 8.11
C LEU A 22 12.93 0.58 7.74
N LEU A 23 13.76 0.16 6.77
CA LEU A 23 13.87 -1.24 6.37
C LEU A 23 14.41 -2.12 7.49
N VAL A 24 15.40 -1.65 8.25
CA VAL A 24 15.96 -2.38 9.40
C VAL A 24 14.90 -2.55 10.49
N ILE A 25 14.17 -1.48 10.84
CA ILE A 25 13.08 -1.55 11.82
C ILE A 25 12.01 -2.53 11.34
N TYR A 26 11.63 -2.43 10.06
CA TYR A 26 10.64 -3.32 9.49
C TYR A 26 11.09 -4.79 9.47
N ALA A 27 12.36 -5.06 9.18
CA ALA A 27 12.93 -6.41 9.23
C ALA A 27 12.82 -7.01 10.65
N VAL A 28 12.99 -6.22 11.70
CA VAL A 28 12.77 -6.67 13.09
C VAL A 28 11.31 -7.04 13.33
N VAL A 29 10.36 -6.27 12.79
CA VAL A 29 8.92 -6.58 12.89
C VAL A 29 8.57 -7.88 12.16
N VAL A 30 9.10 -8.06 10.94
CA VAL A 30 8.90 -9.31 10.17
C VAL A 30 9.52 -10.49 10.90
N TYR A 31 10.73 -10.34 11.45
CA TYR A 31 11.35 -11.40 12.25
C TYR A 31 10.49 -11.76 13.48
N ARG A 32 9.95 -10.76 14.20
CA ARG A 32 9.03 -10.98 15.32
C ARG A 32 7.77 -11.74 14.91
N PHE A 33 7.20 -11.43 13.74
CA PHE A 33 6.06 -12.16 13.17
C PHE A 33 6.40 -13.64 12.92
N LEU A 34 7.55 -13.91 12.31
CA LEU A 34 7.97 -15.28 11.96
C LEU A 34 8.16 -16.19 13.18
N ILE A 35 8.45 -15.61 14.36
CA ILE A 35 8.62 -16.35 15.61
C ILE A 35 7.41 -16.27 16.55
N SER A 36 6.36 -15.50 16.23
CA SER A 36 5.23 -15.26 17.15
C SER A 36 4.21 -16.40 17.19
N GLY A 37 4.37 -17.45 16.38
CA GLY A 37 3.47 -18.61 16.37
C GLY A 37 2.07 -18.31 15.82
N MET A 38 1.91 -17.22 15.06
CA MET A 38 0.66 -16.96 14.33
C MET A 38 0.59 -17.81 13.07
N ASP A 39 -0.63 -18.09 12.59
CA ASP A 39 -0.82 -18.92 11.39
C ASP A 39 0.05 -18.46 10.22
N PRO A 40 1.01 -19.31 9.78
CA PRO A 40 1.94 -18.98 8.71
C PRO A 40 1.32 -19.15 7.32
N GLY A 41 0.19 -19.86 7.20
CA GLY A 41 -0.57 -20.00 5.95
C GLY A 41 -1.23 -18.69 5.46
N VAL A 42 -1.31 -17.67 6.32
CA VAL A 42 -1.86 -16.35 5.97
C VAL A 42 -0.74 -15.31 5.92
N PHE A 43 -0.66 -14.57 4.82
CA PHE A 43 0.34 -13.52 4.61
C PHE A 43 0.33 -12.47 5.73
N ILE A 44 1.52 -12.02 6.16
CA ILE A 44 1.71 -11.03 7.25
C ILE A 44 0.86 -9.76 7.11
N GLY A 45 0.62 -9.31 5.87
CA GLY A 45 -0.12 -8.09 5.56
C GLY A 45 -1.64 -8.23 5.50
N MET A 46 -2.17 -9.45 5.64
CA MET A 46 -3.60 -9.72 5.56
C MET A 46 -4.29 -9.43 6.90
N PHE A 47 -5.42 -8.71 6.87
CA PHE A 47 -6.26 -8.54 8.05
C PHE A 47 -6.98 -9.85 8.40
N ARG A 48 -7.14 -10.10 9.70
CA ARG A 48 -7.68 -11.33 10.26
C ARG A 48 -8.78 -10.98 11.26
N SER A 49 -9.88 -11.73 11.24
CA SER A 49 -10.87 -11.65 12.31
C SER A 49 -10.35 -12.37 13.55
N SER A 50 -10.45 -11.73 14.72
CA SER A 50 -10.21 -12.39 15.99
C SER A 50 -11.41 -13.25 16.35
N ASP A 51 -11.22 -14.56 16.50
CA ASP A 51 -12.27 -15.47 16.99
C ASP A 51 -12.42 -15.39 18.51
N SER A 52 -11.39 -14.88 19.20
CA SER A 52 -11.39 -14.75 20.65
C SER A 52 -11.98 -13.39 21.07
N PRO A 53 -12.94 -13.36 22.02
CA PRO A 53 -13.50 -12.11 22.55
C PRO A 53 -12.54 -11.38 23.49
N PHE A 54 -11.44 -12.02 23.90
CA PHE A 54 -10.47 -11.47 24.86
C PHE A 54 -9.29 -10.77 24.19
N THR A 55 -9.08 -10.97 22.88
CA THR A 55 -8.03 -10.29 22.13
C THR A 55 -8.62 -9.15 21.30
N PRO A 56 -8.26 -7.88 21.58
CA PRO A 56 -8.74 -6.77 20.79
C PRO A 56 -8.26 -6.92 19.33
N GLY A 57 -9.16 -6.71 18.37
CA GLY A 57 -8.87 -6.92 16.94
C GLY A 57 -7.64 -6.17 16.43
N LEU A 58 -7.39 -4.97 16.97
CA LEU A 58 -6.21 -4.17 16.62
C LEU A 58 -4.89 -4.84 17.05
N ALA A 59 -4.85 -5.47 18.24
CA ALA A 59 -3.66 -6.17 18.71
C ALA A 59 -3.38 -7.42 17.88
N TYR A 60 -4.44 -8.13 17.48
CA TYR A 60 -4.34 -9.29 16.60
C TYR A 60 -3.84 -8.93 15.19
N ASN A 61 -4.23 -7.74 14.69
CA ASN A 61 -3.87 -7.26 13.36
C ASN A 61 -2.66 -6.31 13.32
N MET A 62 -1.86 -6.26 14.39
CA MET A 62 -0.75 -5.31 14.51
C MET A 62 0.28 -5.46 13.37
N TYR A 63 0.54 -6.69 12.92
CA TYR A 63 1.48 -6.96 11.84
C TYR A 63 0.95 -6.56 10.46
N ALA A 64 -0.35 -6.74 10.22
CA ALA A 64 -1.01 -6.28 8.99
C ALA A 64 -1.00 -4.74 8.90
N LEU A 65 -1.23 -4.08 10.04
CA LEU A 65 -1.10 -2.63 10.16
C LEU A 65 0.35 -2.17 9.96
N ALA A 66 1.32 -2.83 10.59
CA ALA A 66 2.74 -2.51 10.40
C ALA A 66 3.17 -2.70 8.94
N TYR A 67 2.77 -3.79 8.30
CA TYR A 67 3.00 -4.05 6.88
C TYR A 67 2.55 -2.87 6.01
N ALA A 68 1.31 -2.40 6.21
CA ALA A 68 0.75 -1.28 5.45
C ALA A 68 1.50 0.03 5.75
N LEU A 69 1.73 0.36 7.02
CA LEU A 69 2.41 1.61 7.41
C LEU A 69 3.85 1.67 6.91
N PHE A 70 4.63 0.59 7.04
CA PHE A 70 6.00 0.56 6.51
C PHE A 70 6.02 0.55 4.98
N GLY A 71 5.09 -0.16 4.34
CA GLY A 71 4.93 -0.14 2.89
C GLY A 71 4.66 1.27 2.35
N MET A 72 3.91 2.08 3.11
CA MET A 72 3.64 3.49 2.84
C MET A 72 4.83 4.41 3.14
N ALA A 73 5.57 4.14 4.22
CA ALA A 73 6.62 5.01 4.73
C ALA A 73 7.94 4.88 3.96
N ILE A 74 8.34 3.67 3.54
CA ILE A 74 9.58 3.40 2.80
C ILE A 74 9.78 4.31 1.56
N PRO A 75 8.77 4.56 0.70
CA PRO A 75 8.97 5.42 -0.47
C PRO A 75 9.15 6.90 -0.09
N LEU A 76 8.80 7.32 1.13
CA LEU A 76 8.96 8.68 1.64
C LEU A 76 8.36 9.74 0.70
N GLU A 77 7.09 9.57 0.31
CA GLU A 77 6.38 10.47 -0.61
C GLU A 77 7.02 10.61 -2.02
N GLN A 78 8.01 9.80 -2.39
CA GLN A 78 8.72 10.00 -3.65
C GLN A 78 7.81 9.88 -4.89
N PHE A 79 6.80 9.01 -4.85
CA PHE A 79 5.86 8.87 -5.96
C PHE A 79 4.95 10.09 -6.10
N SER A 80 4.49 10.67 -4.99
CA SER A 80 3.66 11.88 -4.99
C SER A 80 4.48 13.10 -5.39
N GLU A 81 5.72 13.23 -4.89
CA GLU A 81 6.68 14.25 -5.32
C GLU A 81 6.94 14.14 -6.84
N TRP A 82 7.19 12.93 -7.37
CA TRP A 82 7.42 12.71 -8.79
C TRP A 82 6.21 13.11 -9.64
N LEU A 83 4.99 12.83 -9.19
CA LEU A 83 3.78 13.23 -9.90
C LEU A 83 3.60 14.76 -9.89
N ALA A 84 3.95 15.42 -8.78
CA ALA A 84 3.77 16.85 -8.58
C ALA A 84 4.84 17.72 -9.28
N VAL A 85 6.06 17.23 -9.52
CA VAL A 85 7.13 18.03 -10.14
C VAL A 85 6.73 18.51 -11.54
N PRO A 86 6.70 19.84 -11.80
CA PRO A 86 6.40 20.36 -13.14
C PRO A 86 7.50 19.96 -14.14
N GLU A 87 7.13 19.72 -15.41
CA GLU A 87 8.11 19.54 -16.48
C GLU A 87 8.70 20.90 -16.85
N CYS A 88 9.71 21.32 -16.10
CA CYS A 88 10.51 22.50 -16.45
C CYS A 88 11.55 22.09 -17.49
N MET A 89 11.23 22.23 -18.77
CA MET A 89 12.24 22.60 -19.76
C MET A 89 12.16 24.12 -19.96
N VAL A 90 13.33 24.74 -20.10
CA VAL A 90 13.64 26.15 -19.78
C VAL A 90 12.81 27.23 -20.49
N TYR A 91 11.89 26.93 -21.42
CA TYR A 91 11.02 27.97 -22.02
C TYR A 91 9.57 27.56 -22.33
N VAL A 92 9.14 26.32 -22.03
CA VAL A 92 7.73 25.91 -22.24
C VAL A 92 7.29 25.02 -21.09
N ARG A 93 6.35 25.50 -20.27
CA ARG A 93 5.60 24.64 -19.35
C ARG A 93 4.78 23.65 -20.20
N ARG A 94 5.31 22.45 -20.44
CA ARG A 94 4.52 21.38 -21.07
C ARG A 94 3.53 20.88 -20.03
N GLY A 95 2.24 20.85 -20.38
CA GLY A 95 1.19 20.33 -19.50
C GLY A 95 1.50 18.90 -19.05
N ARG A 96 1.12 18.57 -17.82
CA ARG A 96 1.34 17.21 -17.28
C ARG A 96 0.39 16.25 -18.02
N GLY A 97 0.85 15.56 -19.06
CA GLY A 97 -0.04 14.72 -19.87
C GLY A 97 -0.65 13.51 -19.12
N PRO A 98 -1.79 12.95 -19.57
CA PRO A 98 -2.44 11.80 -18.94
C PRO A 98 -1.54 10.55 -18.89
N GLY A 99 -0.62 10.41 -19.84
CA GLY A 99 0.38 9.33 -19.82
C GLY A 99 1.30 9.36 -18.59
N ARG A 100 1.52 10.53 -17.98
CA ARG A 100 2.32 10.64 -16.75
C ARG A 100 1.56 10.11 -15.53
N PHE A 101 0.25 10.33 -15.49
CA PHE A 101 -0.61 9.75 -14.46
C PHE A 101 -0.70 8.22 -14.59
N LEU A 102 -0.79 7.70 -15.82
CA LEU A 102 -0.76 6.26 -16.07
C LEU A 102 0.58 5.64 -15.64
N ALA A 103 1.70 6.30 -15.96
CA ALA A 103 3.03 5.87 -15.52
C ALA A 103 3.17 5.91 -13.99
N TYR A 104 2.58 6.90 -13.33
CA TYR A 104 2.50 6.96 -11.86
C TYR A 104 1.72 5.79 -11.27
N LEU A 105 0.53 5.50 -11.79
CA LEU A 105 -0.26 4.36 -11.35
C LEU A 105 0.52 3.05 -11.51
N LEU A 106 1.17 2.86 -12.67
CA LEU A 106 2.01 1.69 -12.93
C LEU A 106 3.18 1.60 -11.93
N MET A 107 3.86 2.71 -11.63
CA MET A 107 4.98 2.69 -10.69
C MET A 107 4.54 2.30 -9.27
N ILE A 108 3.39 2.81 -8.80
CA ILE A 108 2.89 2.44 -7.48
C ILE A 108 2.41 1.00 -7.45
N THR A 109 1.70 0.52 -8.49
CA THR A 109 1.25 -0.87 -8.54
C THR A 109 2.45 -1.82 -8.55
N VAL A 110 3.47 -1.54 -9.36
CA VAL A 110 4.72 -2.32 -9.38
C VAL A 110 5.41 -2.28 -8.03
N TYR A 111 5.48 -1.12 -7.37
CA TYR A 111 6.05 -1.02 -6.03
C TYR A 111 5.30 -1.90 -5.01
N CYS A 112 3.96 -1.81 -4.98
CA CYS A 112 3.16 -2.63 -4.09
C CYS A 112 3.37 -4.12 -4.34
N VAL A 113 3.40 -4.56 -5.61
CA VAL A 113 3.64 -5.97 -5.96
C VAL A 113 5.05 -6.43 -5.58
N VAL A 114 6.08 -5.62 -5.83
CA VAL A 114 7.46 -5.99 -5.47
C VAL A 114 7.62 -6.06 -3.95
N TYR A 115 7.04 -5.11 -3.22
CA TYR A 115 7.09 -5.10 -1.76
C TYR A 115 6.38 -6.32 -1.15
N THR A 116 5.22 -6.69 -1.68
CA THR A 116 4.50 -7.90 -1.23
C THR A 116 5.28 -9.16 -1.57
N LEU A 117 5.83 -9.24 -2.78
CA LEU A 117 6.56 -10.40 -3.28
C LEU A 117 7.79 -10.70 -2.43
N ILE A 118 8.59 -9.69 -2.08
CA ILE A 118 9.80 -9.88 -1.25
C ILE A 118 9.43 -10.55 0.08
N GLN A 119 8.35 -10.10 0.71
CA GLN A 119 7.90 -10.66 1.99
C GLN A 119 7.23 -12.01 1.83
N ALA A 120 6.47 -12.19 0.75
CA ALA A 120 5.81 -13.45 0.46
C ALA A 120 6.83 -14.56 0.25
N VAL A 121 7.92 -14.26 -0.47
CA VAL A 121 9.06 -15.18 -0.64
C VAL A 121 9.72 -15.47 0.70
N ALA A 122 9.98 -14.46 1.54
CA ALA A 122 10.57 -14.67 2.86
C ALA A 122 9.72 -15.59 3.76
N GLN A 123 8.40 -15.38 3.80
CA GLN A 123 7.47 -16.20 4.57
C GLN A 123 7.36 -17.62 3.99
N ARG A 124 7.34 -17.77 2.66
CA ARG A 124 7.25 -19.07 1.98
C ARG A 124 8.49 -19.94 2.14
N ILE A 125 9.68 -19.33 2.19
CA ILE A 125 10.94 -20.04 2.47
C ILE A 125 10.93 -20.63 3.87
N MET A 126 10.34 -19.91 4.84
CA MET A 126 10.31 -20.35 6.24
C MET A 126 9.20 -21.37 6.52
N PHE A 127 8.08 -21.31 5.80
CA PHE A 127 6.94 -22.20 5.94
C PHE A 127 6.51 -22.77 4.57
N PRO A 128 7.22 -23.80 4.06
CA PRO A 128 7.00 -24.34 2.73
C PRO A 128 5.73 -25.20 2.60
N ASP A 129 5.27 -25.80 3.70
CA ASP A 129 4.23 -26.83 3.71
C ASP A 129 2.80 -26.28 3.65
N GLU A 130 2.63 -24.96 3.77
CA GLU A 130 1.33 -24.29 3.78
C GLU A 130 0.63 -24.29 2.42
N ASP A 131 -0.70 -24.15 2.41
CA ASP A 131 -1.49 -24.10 1.18
C ASP A 131 -1.13 -22.90 0.28
N PRO A 132 -0.59 -23.12 -0.94
CA PRO A 132 -0.08 -22.04 -1.77
C PRO A 132 -1.19 -21.11 -2.30
N VAL A 133 -2.40 -21.64 -2.49
CA VAL A 133 -3.53 -20.90 -3.07
C VAL A 133 -4.11 -19.91 -2.05
N ALA A 134 -4.34 -20.36 -0.82
CA ALA A 134 -4.84 -19.51 0.27
C ALA A 134 -3.83 -18.41 0.60
N PHE A 135 -2.54 -18.77 0.66
CA PHE A 135 -1.45 -17.83 0.87
C PHE A 135 -1.40 -16.75 -0.23
N ALA A 136 -1.44 -17.15 -1.50
CA ALA A 136 -1.43 -16.22 -2.62
C ALA A 136 -2.63 -15.24 -2.58
N GLY A 137 -3.84 -15.73 -2.26
CA GLY A 137 -5.02 -14.90 -2.10
C GLY A 137 -4.84 -13.83 -1.01
N SER A 138 -4.27 -14.21 0.14
CA SER A 138 -4.00 -13.28 1.24
C SER A 138 -2.92 -12.24 0.90
N ALA A 139 -1.89 -12.62 0.12
CA ALA A 139 -0.86 -11.69 -0.36
C ALA A 139 -1.42 -10.68 -1.36
N VAL A 140 -2.31 -11.11 -2.27
CA VAL A 140 -2.98 -10.22 -3.23
C VAL A 140 -3.88 -9.22 -2.51
N CYS A 141 -4.65 -9.66 -1.51
CA CYS A 141 -5.47 -8.76 -0.72
C CYS A 141 -4.63 -7.70 0.00
N ALA A 142 -3.53 -8.10 0.65
CA ALA A 142 -2.61 -7.17 1.30
C ALA A 142 -1.96 -6.17 0.32
N ALA A 143 -1.65 -6.62 -0.91
CA ALA A 143 -1.17 -5.75 -1.98
C ALA A 143 -2.21 -4.67 -2.35
N CYS A 144 -3.48 -5.07 -2.48
CA CYS A 144 -4.59 -4.17 -2.77
C CYS A 144 -4.84 -3.15 -1.66
N VAL A 145 -4.79 -3.58 -0.39
CA VAL A 145 -4.93 -2.68 0.77
C VAL A 145 -3.80 -1.65 0.79
N LEU A 146 -2.56 -2.08 0.55
CA LEU A 146 -1.41 -1.17 0.46
C LEU A 146 -1.56 -0.19 -0.71
N LEU A 147 -2.02 -0.65 -1.87
CA LEU A 147 -2.25 0.19 -3.05
C LEU A 147 -3.33 1.25 -2.76
N ALA A 148 -4.43 0.88 -2.12
CA ALA A 148 -5.48 1.80 -1.71
C ALA A 148 -4.96 2.83 -0.69
N ALA A 149 -4.14 2.41 0.28
CA ALA A 149 -3.47 3.30 1.22
C ALA A 149 -2.53 4.30 0.53
N MET A 150 -1.74 3.84 -0.46
CA MET A 150 -0.83 4.70 -1.24
C MET A 150 -1.59 5.77 -2.02
N LEU A 151 -2.71 5.37 -2.65
CA LEU A 151 -3.56 6.28 -3.39
C LEU A 151 -4.26 7.31 -2.49
N THR A 152 -4.72 6.91 -1.31
CA THR A 152 -5.37 7.82 -0.35
C THR A 152 -4.39 8.81 0.27
N ALA A 153 -3.17 8.38 0.63
CA ALA A 153 -2.14 9.33 1.08
C ALA A 153 -1.76 10.32 -0.04
N ASN A 154 -1.62 9.84 -1.28
CA ASN A 154 -1.32 10.72 -2.42
C ASN A 154 -2.43 11.74 -2.67
N LEU A 155 -3.70 11.37 -2.47
CA LEU A 155 -4.80 12.31 -2.57
C LEU A 155 -4.64 13.48 -1.59
N GLY A 156 -4.26 13.20 -0.34
CA GLY A 156 -3.95 14.23 0.66
C GLY A 156 -2.74 15.09 0.30
N TYR A 157 -1.73 14.50 -0.34
CA TYR A 157 -0.60 15.27 -0.87
C TYR A 157 -1.04 16.22 -1.98
N LEU A 158 -1.85 15.74 -2.94
CA LEU A 158 -2.35 16.53 -4.07
C LEU A 158 -3.37 17.61 -3.64
N SER A 159 -4.12 17.40 -2.57
CA SER A 159 -5.06 18.39 -2.01
C SER A 159 -4.37 19.51 -1.23
N GLY A 160 -3.05 19.45 -1.05
CA GLY A 160 -2.27 20.45 -0.31
C GLY A 160 -2.20 20.20 1.21
N SER A 161 -2.78 19.10 1.70
CA SER A 161 -2.81 18.74 3.13
C SER A 161 -2.25 17.34 3.39
N ARG A 162 -0.91 17.22 3.39
CA ARG A 162 -0.20 15.94 3.61
C ARG A 162 -0.67 15.18 4.85
N ILE A 163 -0.79 15.91 5.97
CA ILE A 163 -1.19 15.35 7.27
C ILE A 163 -2.59 14.75 7.20
N ALA A 164 -3.52 15.39 6.49
CA ALA A 164 -4.89 14.90 6.34
C ALA A 164 -4.93 13.56 5.58
N GLY A 165 -4.11 13.42 4.53
CA GLY A 165 -3.99 12.15 3.78
C GLY A 165 -3.55 10.99 4.67
N TYR A 166 -2.48 11.18 5.43
CA TYR A 166 -2.01 10.15 6.37
C TYR A 166 -2.99 9.87 7.49
N PHE A 167 -3.63 10.91 8.03
CA PHE A 167 -4.65 10.74 9.05
C PHE A 167 -5.82 9.88 8.55
N VAL A 168 -6.33 10.16 7.35
CA VAL A 168 -7.39 9.36 6.72
C VAL A 168 -6.93 7.91 6.53
N VAL A 169 -5.70 7.67 6.07
CA VAL A 169 -5.15 6.31 5.95
C VAL A 169 -5.14 5.59 7.30
N VAL A 170 -4.62 6.24 8.34
CA VAL A 170 -4.52 5.65 9.68
C VAL A 170 -5.89 5.36 10.26
N VAL A 171 -6.87 6.25 10.06
CA VAL A 171 -8.26 6.05 10.50
C VAL A 171 -8.88 4.88 9.74
N LEU A 172 -8.77 4.84 8.40
CA LEU A 172 -9.35 3.76 7.60
C LEU A 172 -8.73 2.39 7.94
N LEU A 173 -7.40 2.31 8.04
CA LEU A 173 -6.72 1.09 8.48
C LEU A 173 -7.07 0.75 9.92
N GLY A 174 -7.13 1.73 10.82
CA GLY A 174 -7.51 1.53 12.22
C GLY A 174 -8.92 0.95 12.35
N LEU A 175 -9.90 1.50 11.62
CA LEU A 175 -11.26 0.98 11.57
C LEU A 175 -11.29 -0.46 11.02
N LEU A 176 -10.64 -0.69 9.87
CA LEU A 176 -10.58 -2.01 9.25
C LEU A 176 -9.93 -3.05 10.17
N MET A 177 -8.89 -2.69 10.93
CA MET A 177 -8.15 -3.61 11.80
C MET A 177 -8.78 -3.78 13.18
N SER A 178 -9.62 -2.83 13.63
CA SER A 178 -10.23 -2.86 14.97
C SER A 178 -11.56 -3.61 15.02
N PHE A 179 -12.38 -3.53 13.96
CA PHE A 179 -13.72 -4.08 13.96
C PHE A 179 -13.78 -5.44 13.26
N SER A 180 -14.30 -6.46 13.94
CA SER A 180 -14.41 -7.83 13.41
C SER A 180 -15.52 -7.96 12.36
N GLU A 181 -16.64 -7.26 12.49
CA GLU A 181 -17.76 -7.31 11.53
C GLU A 181 -17.35 -6.98 10.08
N PRO A 182 -16.67 -5.84 9.79
CA PRO A 182 -16.23 -5.56 8.43
C PRO A 182 -15.18 -6.56 7.93
N GLN A 183 -14.32 -7.08 8.82
CA GLN A 183 -13.33 -8.11 8.46
C GLN A 183 -14.03 -9.41 8.04
N GLN A 184 -14.99 -9.88 8.83
CA GLN A 184 -15.76 -11.09 8.55
C GLN A 184 -16.56 -10.93 7.27
N TRP A 185 -17.19 -9.78 7.04
CA TRP A 185 -17.91 -9.52 5.80
C TRP A 185 -16.99 -9.53 4.58
N LEU A 186 -15.80 -8.93 4.67
CA LEU A 186 -14.81 -8.91 3.59
C LEU A 186 -14.22 -10.30 3.30
N LEU A 187 -14.03 -11.11 4.34
CA LEU A 187 -13.53 -12.48 4.23
C LEU A 187 -14.63 -13.47 3.78
N ALA A 188 -15.89 -13.14 3.98
CA ALA A 188 -17.01 -13.99 3.57
C ALA A 188 -17.03 -14.20 2.05
N VAL A 189 -17.46 -15.41 1.67
CA VAL A 189 -17.63 -15.79 0.27
C VAL A 189 -18.87 -15.09 -0.27
N GLY A 190 -18.66 -14.28 -1.31
CA GLY A 190 -19.74 -13.58 -2.01
C GLY A 190 -20.53 -14.49 -2.95
N PRO A 191 -21.56 -13.95 -3.61
CA PRO A 191 -22.45 -14.71 -4.49
C PRO A 191 -21.75 -15.35 -5.71
N LEU A 192 -20.55 -14.86 -6.06
CA LEU A 192 -19.76 -15.34 -7.19
C LEU A 192 -18.69 -16.37 -6.78
N HIS A 193 -18.75 -16.94 -5.56
CA HIS A 193 -17.69 -17.78 -4.99
C HIS A 193 -16.33 -17.08 -4.88
N VAL A 194 -16.33 -15.75 -4.99
CA VAL A 194 -15.17 -14.88 -4.79
C VAL A 194 -15.34 -14.19 -3.44
N PRO A 195 -14.29 -14.08 -2.62
CA PRO A 195 -14.39 -13.37 -1.35
C PRO A 195 -14.71 -11.88 -1.57
N ASN A 196 -15.55 -11.31 -0.70
CA ASN A 196 -16.09 -9.96 -0.86
C ASN A 196 -15.03 -8.85 -0.87
N TRP A 197 -13.84 -9.11 -0.31
CA TRP A 197 -12.73 -8.16 -0.35
C TRP A 197 -12.27 -7.85 -1.77
N MET A 198 -12.39 -8.79 -2.72
CA MET A 198 -11.88 -8.60 -4.08
C MET A 198 -12.65 -7.52 -4.84
N PRO A 199 -14.00 -7.56 -4.97
CA PRO A 199 -14.75 -6.47 -5.59
C PRO A 199 -14.66 -5.17 -4.79
N ALA A 200 -14.63 -5.23 -3.46
CA ALA A 200 -14.48 -4.03 -2.62
C ALA A 200 -13.12 -3.34 -2.83
N ALA A 201 -12.05 -4.10 -2.93
CA ALA A 201 -10.71 -3.61 -3.23
C ALA A 201 -10.64 -2.96 -4.61
N ILE A 202 -11.20 -3.61 -5.64
CA ILE A 202 -11.22 -3.07 -7.00
C ILE A 202 -11.98 -1.74 -7.04
N LEU A 203 -13.17 -1.68 -6.44
CA LEU A 203 -13.97 -0.45 -6.37
C LEU A 203 -13.23 0.67 -5.64
N THR A 204 -12.65 0.38 -4.47
CA THR A 204 -11.91 1.38 -3.69
C THR A 204 -10.68 1.90 -4.43
N ILE A 205 -9.92 1.03 -5.09
CA ILE A 205 -8.78 1.42 -5.93
C ILE A 205 -9.23 2.31 -7.08
N LEU A 206 -10.31 1.96 -7.79
CA LEU A 206 -10.84 2.75 -8.89
C LEU A 206 -11.32 4.13 -8.44
N ILE A 207 -12.05 4.20 -7.32
CA ILE A 207 -12.52 5.46 -6.73
C ILE A 207 -11.32 6.32 -6.34
N CYS A 208 -10.31 5.75 -5.67
CA CYS A 208 -9.12 6.48 -5.26
C CYS A 208 -8.29 6.94 -6.48
N ALA A 209 -8.18 6.12 -7.53
CA ALA A 209 -7.50 6.48 -8.76
C ALA A 209 -8.24 7.63 -9.49
N ALA A 210 -9.56 7.58 -9.57
CA ALA A 210 -10.38 8.65 -10.14
C ALA A 210 -10.24 9.96 -9.34
N ALA A 211 -10.29 9.89 -8.01
CA ALA A 211 -10.09 11.05 -7.14
C ALA A 211 -8.69 11.68 -7.33
N ASN A 212 -7.65 10.85 -7.43
CA ASN A 212 -6.29 11.30 -7.73
C ASN A 212 -6.17 11.94 -9.11
N LEU A 213 -6.85 11.40 -10.12
CA LEU A 213 -6.89 11.98 -11.46
C LEU A 213 -7.55 13.37 -11.45
N ILE A 214 -8.67 13.53 -10.74
CA ILE A 214 -9.36 14.81 -10.60
C ILE A 214 -8.46 15.83 -9.89
N ALA A 215 -7.84 15.44 -8.77
CA ALA A 215 -6.93 16.31 -8.03
C ALA A 215 -5.70 16.69 -8.88
N PHE A 216 -5.15 15.74 -9.63
CA PHE A 216 -4.04 15.98 -10.56
C PHE A 216 -4.41 16.95 -11.68
N ASN A 217 -5.60 16.82 -12.27
CA ASN A 217 -6.10 17.73 -13.29
C ASN A 217 -6.30 19.15 -12.74
N ARG A 218 -6.81 19.30 -11.50
CA ARG A 218 -6.90 20.61 -10.85
C ARG A 218 -5.54 21.27 -10.69
N MET A 219 -4.50 20.52 -10.32
CA MET A 219 -3.13 21.04 -10.24
C MET A 219 -2.51 21.43 -11.59
N GLN A 220 -3.12 21.08 -12.73
CA GLN A 220 -2.66 21.55 -14.05
C GLN A 220 -3.27 22.89 -14.45
N ILE A 221 -4.43 23.23 -13.88
CA ILE A 221 -5.18 24.45 -14.19
C ILE A 221 -4.65 25.64 -13.37
N LEU A 222 -4.13 25.38 -12.17
CA LEU A 222 -3.45 26.32 -11.27
C LEU A 222 -1.97 26.46 -11.63
#